data_AF-A0A970ZXB6-F1
#
_entry.id   AF-A0A970ZXB6-F1
#
_cell.length_a   1.000
_cell.length_b   1.000
_cell.length_c   1.000
_cell.angle_alpha   90.00
_cell.angle_beta   90.00
_cell.angle_gamma   90.00
#
_symmetry.space_group_name_H-M   'P 1'
#
loop_
_entity.id
_entity.type
_entity.pdbx_description
1 polymer ?
#
loop_
_entity_poly.entity_id
_entity_poly.type
_entity_poly.pdbx_seq_one_letter_code
_entity_poly.pdbx_strand_id
1 'polypeptide(L)'
;MKYFLFCSGFLVFSTLAPAEEGPEISADEFPRAPATEPADALATFEMAPGFRLTLAAHEPDVTDPIAMSFDERGRAYVVEMIGYSERREAAACRVRLLTDADGD
;
A
#
# COMPACT_ATOMS: atom_id res chain seq x y z
N MET A 1 32.69 -63.06 7.76
CA MET A 1 31.73 -62.13 8.39
C MET A 1 32.42 -60.84 8.76
N LYS A 2 32.22 -59.77 7.96
CA LYS A 2 32.11 -58.35 8.36
C LYS A 2 32.23 -57.49 7.09
N TYR A 3 31.10 -56.92 6.70
CA TYR A 3 30.92 -56.08 5.53
C TYR A 3 31.58 -54.72 5.76
N PHE A 4 32.54 -54.35 4.90
CA PHE A 4 33.07 -52.99 4.84
C PHE A 4 32.20 -52.21 3.86
N LEU A 5 31.30 -51.38 4.40
CA LEU A 5 30.39 -50.52 3.65
C LEU A 5 31.20 -49.35 3.06
N PHE A 6 31.44 -49.37 1.76
CA PHE A 6 32.08 -48.25 1.04
C PHE A 6 30.99 -47.20 0.74
N CYS A 7 30.79 -46.24 1.64
CA CYS A 7 29.94 -45.07 1.36
C CYS A 7 30.65 -44.20 0.33
N SER A 8 30.27 -44.35 -0.94
CA SER A 8 30.62 -43.43 -2.02
C SER A 8 30.14 -42.02 -1.65
N GLY A 9 31.08 -41.14 -1.32
CA GLY A 9 30.80 -39.73 -1.05
C GLY A 9 30.40 -39.02 -2.34
N PHE A 10 29.12 -38.74 -2.51
CA PHE A 10 28.65 -37.82 -3.54
C PHE A 10 28.63 -36.41 -2.94
N LEU A 11 29.73 -35.67 -3.15
CA LEU A 11 29.80 -34.24 -2.88
C LEU A 11 28.88 -33.51 -3.87
N VAL A 12 27.67 -33.17 -3.42
CA VAL A 12 26.81 -32.21 -4.13
C VAL A 12 27.42 -30.83 -3.92
N PHE A 13 28.22 -30.38 -4.89
CA PHE A 13 28.53 -28.96 -5.03
C PHE A 13 27.25 -28.25 -5.46
N SER A 14 26.53 -27.68 -4.50
CA SER A 14 25.45 -26.74 -4.80
C SER A 14 26.10 -25.51 -5.43
N THR A 15 26.02 -25.42 -6.76
CA THR A 15 26.33 -24.20 -7.49
C THR A 15 25.33 -23.15 -7.03
N LEU A 16 25.81 -22.11 -6.35
CA LEU A 16 25.05 -20.89 -6.14
C LEU A 16 24.76 -20.32 -7.53
N ALA A 17 23.53 -20.48 -8.02
CA ALA A 17 23.10 -19.74 -9.19
C ALA A 17 23.19 -18.25 -8.86
N PRO A 18 23.91 -17.41 -9.64
CA PRO A 18 23.74 -15.97 -9.56
C PRO A 18 22.27 -15.59 -9.53
N ALA A 19 21.92 -14.63 -8.67
CA ALA A 19 20.58 -14.06 -8.62
C ALA A 19 20.27 -13.48 -10.01
N GLU A 20 19.24 -13.99 -10.65
CA GLU A 20 18.71 -13.42 -11.89
C GLU A 20 18.26 -11.99 -11.57
N GLU A 21 18.97 -10.99 -12.11
CA GLU A 21 18.52 -9.61 -12.07
C GLU A 21 17.16 -9.56 -12.80
N GLY A 22 16.13 -9.12 -12.07
CA GLY A 22 14.79 -8.97 -12.64
C GLY A 22 14.80 -8.01 -13.83
N PRO A 23 13.77 -8.06 -14.70
CA PRO A 23 13.71 -7.18 -15.86
C PRO A 23 13.87 -5.70 -15.45
N GLU A 24 14.74 -4.97 -16.13
CA GLU A 24 14.86 -3.52 -15.96
C GLU A 24 13.57 -2.85 -16.44
N ILE A 25 12.77 -2.35 -15.49
CA ILE A 25 11.53 -1.64 -15.78
C ILE A 25 11.88 -0.18 -16.11
N SER A 26 11.64 0.23 -17.36
CA SER A 26 11.83 1.63 -17.76
C SER A 26 10.70 2.51 -17.22
N ALA A 27 11.01 3.73 -16.77
CA ALA A 27 10.00 4.67 -16.28
C ALA A 27 9.01 5.10 -17.38
N ASP A 28 9.44 5.05 -18.63
CA ASP A 28 8.63 5.40 -19.80
C ASP A 28 7.49 4.39 -20.05
N GLU A 29 7.60 3.16 -19.56
CA GLU A 29 6.58 2.13 -19.66
C GLU A 29 5.38 2.40 -18.73
N PHE A 30 5.57 3.21 -17.69
CA PHE A 30 4.56 3.52 -16.67
C PHE A 30 4.38 5.04 -16.51
N PRO A 31 3.70 5.71 -17.47
CA PRO A 31 3.47 7.13 -17.40
C PRO A 31 2.72 7.49 -16.11
N ARG A 32 3.31 8.40 -15.32
CA ARG A 32 2.71 8.86 -14.07
C ARG A 32 1.54 9.80 -14.38
N ALA A 33 0.38 9.54 -13.79
CA ALA A 33 -0.67 10.54 -13.75
C ALA A 33 -0.20 11.75 -12.91
N PRO A 34 -0.45 12.99 -13.35
CA PRO A 34 -0.21 14.15 -12.51
C PRO A 34 -1.13 14.11 -11.28
N ALA A 35 -0.67 14.68 -10.17
CA ALA A 35 -1.52 14.86 -9.00
C ALA A 35 -2.62 15.89 -9.29
N THR A 36 -3.82 15.64 -8.77
CA THR A 36 -4.96 16.57 -8.84
C THR A 36 -5.12 17.23 -7.48
N GLU A 37 -5.27 18.56 -7.46
CA GLU A 37 -5.55 19.30 -6.24
C GLU A 37 -6.94 18.91 -5.67
N PRO A 38 -7.13 18.86 -4.33
CA PRO A 38 -8.41 18.43 -3.75
C PRO A 38 -9.61 19.25 -4.24
N ALA A 39 -9.43 20.54 -4.49
CA ALA A 39 -10.46 21.44 -5.00
C ALA A 39 -10.94 21.06 -6.42
N ASP A 40 -10.08 20.44 -7.22
CA ASP A 40 -10.36 20.07 -8.61
C ASP A 40 -10.78 18.59 -8.75
N ALA A 41 -10.57 17.77 -7.72
CA ALA A 41 -10.81 16.34 -7.76
C ALA A 41 -12.24 15.97 -8.16
N LEU A 42 -13.25 16.68 -7.64
CA LEU A 42 -14.66 16.37 -7.95
C LEU A 42 -14.99 16.51 -9.45
N ALA A 43 -14.26 17.36 -10.19
CA ALA A 43 -14.47 17.54 -11.63
C ALA A 43 -13.93 16.37 -12.47
N THR A 44 -13.13 15.47 -11.88
CA THR A 44 -12.56 14.31 -12.59
C THR A 44 -13.43 13.07 -12.52
N PHE A 45 -14.54 13.09 -11.76
CA PHE A 45 -15.43 11.95 -11.59
C PHE A 45 -16.70 12.09 -12.44
N GLU A 46 -17.18 10.97 -12.96
CA GLU A 46 -18.50 10.86 -13.57
C GLU A 46 -19.45 10.16 -12.59
N MET A 47 -20.62 10.78 -12.34
CA MET A 47 -21.60 10.27 -11.40
C MET A 47 -22.85 9.76 -12.11
N ALA A 48 -23.38 8.64 -11.63
CA ALA A 48 -24.66 8.13 -12.11
C ALA A 48 -25.81 9.09 -11.69
N PRO A 49 -26.90 9.17 -12.47
CA PRO A 49 -28.05 10.01 -12.13
C PRO A 49 -28.60 9.68 -10.74
N GLY A 50 -28.87 10.72 -9.94
CA GLY A 50 -29.41 10.58 -8.58
C GLY A 50 -28.36 10.45 -7.46
N PHE A 51 -27.06 10.42 -7.80
CA PHE A 51 -25.98 10.42 -6.82
C PHE A 51 -25.27 11.77 -6.73
N ARG A 52 -24.70 12.07 -5.56
CA ARG A 52 -23.85 13.22 -5.30
C ARG A 52 -22.53 12.73 -4.70
N LEU A 53 -21.44 13.35 -5.12
CA LEU A 53 -20.11 13.17 -4.55
C LEU A 53 -19.72 14.44 -3.81
N THR A 54 -19.16 14.30 -2.61
CA THR A 54 -18.63 15.40 -1.81
C THR A 54 -17.24 15.00 -1.30
N LEU A 55 -16.34 15.98 -1.18
CA LEU A 55 -15.03 15.79 -0.57
C LEU A 55 -15.17 15.82 0.96
N ALA A 56 -15.01 14.67 1.62
CA ALA A 56 -15.19 14.55 3.06
C ALA A 56 -13.91 14.88 3.88
N ALA A 57 -12.73 14.55 3.35
CA ALA A 57 -11.45 14.84 3.97
C ALA A 57 -10.34 14.76 2.92
N HIS A 58 -9.26 15.53 3.12
CA HIS A 58 -8.04 15.46 2.33
C HIS A 58 -6.83 15.77 3.21
N GLU A 59 -5.61 15.75 2.66
CA GLU A 59 -4.42 16.14 3.41
C GLU A 59 -4.54 17.61 3.89
N PRO A 60 -4.20 17.91 5.16
CA PRO A 60 -3.43 17.08 6.10
C PRO A 60 -4.25 16.21 7.06
N ASP A 61 -5.58 16.22 6.97
CA ASP A 61 -6.46 15.54 7.94
C ASP A 61 -6.36 14.01 7.84
N VAL A 62 -6.16 13.51 6.61
CA VAL A 62 -5.95 12.10 6.30
C VAL A 62 -4.80 11.91 5.30
N THR A 63 -4.03 10.84 5.44
CA THR A 63 -2.90 10.47 4.59
C THR A 63 -2.90 8.95 4.35
N ASP A 64 -2.84 8.55 3.08
CA ASP A 64 -2.80 7.15 2.64
C ASP A 64 -3.89 6.23 3.29
N PRO A 65 -5.18 6.58 3.12
CA PRO A 65 -6.28 5.82 3.73
C PRO A 65 -6.53 4.49 3.00
N ILE A 66 -6.62 3.40 3.77
CA ILE A 66 -6.88 2.06 3.22
C ILE A 66 -8.22 1.46 3.66
N ALA A 67 -8.79 1.93 4.79
CA ALA A 67 -10.09 1.49 5.29
C ALA A 67 -10.68 2.54 6.22
N MET A 68 -12.01 2.62 6.29
CA MET A 68 -12.69 3.50 7.24
C MET A 68 -14.04 2.95 7.73
N SER A 69 -14.50 3.44 8.88
CA SER A 69 -15.83 3.15 9.42
C SER A 69 -16.33 4.31 10.29
N PHE A 70 -17.65 4.53 10.29
CA PHE A 70 -18.30 5.55 11.11
C PHE A 70 -18.82 4.95 12.42
N ASP A 71 -18.71 5.70 13.51
CA ASP A 71 -19.35 5.36 14.79
C ASP A 71 -20.75 5.97 14.94
N GLU A 72 -21.41 5.69 16.07
CA GLU A 72 -22.76 6.17 16.38
C GLU A 72 -22.88 7.69 16.52
N ARG A 73 -21.74 8.40 16.59
CA ARG A 73 -21.66 9.86 16.71
C ARG A 73 -21.30 10.51 15.37
N GLY A 74 -21.25 9.74 14.28
CA GLY A 74 -20.89 10.25 12.95
C GLY A 74 -19.41 10.54 12.76
N ARG A 75 -18.53 10.07 13.67
CA ARG A 75 -17.07 10.24 13.51
C ARG A 75 -16.51 9.10 12.68
N ALA A 76 -15.54 9.40 11.81
CA ALA A 76 -14.88 8.40 10.99
C ALA A 76 -13.56 7.92 11.61
N TYR A 77 -13.42 6.61 11.80
CA TYR A 77 -12.13 5.97 12.06
C TYR A 77 -11.51 5.58 10.73
N VAL A 78 -10.31 6.07 10.43
CA VAL A 78 -9.60 5.83 9.17
C VAL A 78 -8.27 5.16 9.45
N VAL A 79 -7.99 4.04 8.79
CA VAL A 79 -6.70 3.33 8.86
C VAL A 79 -5.78 3.90 7.78
N GLU A 80 -4.62 4.38 8.19
CA GLU A 80 -3.59 4.98 7.32
C GLU A 80 -2.38 4.03 7.18
N MET A 81 -1.91 3.80 5.95
CA MET A 81 -0.83 2.86 5.63
C MET A 81 0.47 3.55 5.16
N ILE A 82 0.85 4.64 5.82
CA ILE A 82 1.97 5.52 5.43
C ILE A 82 3.35 4.80 5.36
N GLY A 83 3.50 3.67 6.06
CA GLY A 83 4.77 2.98 6.20
C GLY A 83 5.12 2.09 5.00
N TYR A 84 6.41 2.05 4.68
CA TYR A 84 6.99 1.07 3.76
C TYR A 84 7.63 -0.10 4.51
N SER A 85 7.65 -1.28 3.89
CA SER A 85 8.15 -2.54 4.48
C SER A 85 9.61 -2.46 4.93
N GLU A 86 10.42 -1.71 4.19
CA GLU A 86 11.85 -1.47 4.42
C GLU A 86 12.10 -0.57 5.64
N ARG A 87 11.07 0.11 6.15
CA ARG A 87 11.14 1.05 7.28
C ARG A 87 10.18 0.64 8.40
N ARG A 88 10.09 -0.65 8.66
CA ARG A 88 9.12 -1.22 9.61
C ARG A 88 9.24 -0.61 11.01
N GLU A 89 10.45 -0.37 11.48
CA GLU A 89 10.75 0.26 12.77
C GLU A 89 10.21 1.70 12.91
N ALA A 90 9.89 2.39 11.81
CA ALA A 90 9.26 3.71 11.87
C ALA A 90 7.81 3.64 12.38
N ALA A 91 7.16 2.47 12.32
CA ALA A 91 5.78 2.25 12.77
C ALA A 91 4.82 3.37 12.33
N ALA A 92 4.93 3.79 11.06
CA ALA A 92 4.28 5.00 10.56
C ALA A 92 2.76 4.86 10.37
N CYS A 93 2.25 3.63 10.23
CA CYS A 93 0.82 3.36 10.09
C CYS A 93 0.07 3.71 11.38
N ARG A 94 -1.12 4.29 11.24
CA ARG A 94 -1.91 4.76 12.38
C ARG A 94 -3.40 4.76 12.07
N VAL A 95 -4.22 4.91 13.10
CA VAL A 95 -5.67 5.15 12.95
C VAL A 95 -5.95 6.61 13.27
N ARG A 96 -6.61 7.32 12.36
CA ARG A 96 -7.13 8.68 12.55
C ARG A 96 -8.59 8.63 12.96
N LEU A 97 -8.98 9.54 13.84
CA LEU A 97 -10.37 9.82 14.15
C LEU A 97 -10.70 11.19 13.54
N LEU A 98 -11.55 11.21 12.52
CA LEU A 98 -12.06 12.42 11.89
C LEU A 98 -13.42 12.76 12.47
N THR A 99 -13.61 14.03 12.77
CA THR A 99 -14.88 14.60 13.21
C THR A 99 -15.22 15.72 12.26
N ASP A 100 -16.44 15.70 11.75
CA ASP A 100 -17.00 16.78 10.98
C ASP A 100 -17.14 18.03 11.87
N ALA A 101 -16.57 19.16 11.40
CA ALA A 101 -16.49 20.40 12.16
C ALA A 101 -17.51 21.45 11.69
N ASP A 102 -18.04 21.33 10.46
CA ASP A 102 -18.90 22.31 9.81
C ASP A 102 -20.29 21.78 9.43
N GLY A 103 -20.53 20.46 9.53
CA GLY A 103 -21.86 19.88 9.50
C GLY A 103 -22.50 19.82 8.11
N ASP A 104 -21.69 19.69 7.06
CA ASP A 104 -22.12 19.74 5.66
C ASP A 104 -22.51 18.40 5.02
#